data_AF-A0A7Z0QUY9-F1
#
_entry.id   AF-A0A7Z0QUY9-F1
#
_cell.length_a   1.000
_cell.length_b   1.000
_cell.length_c   1.000
_cell.angle_alpha   90.00
_cell.angle_beta   90.00
_cell.angle_gamma   90.00
#
_symmetry.space_group_name_H-M   'P 1'
#
loop_
_entity.id
_entity.type
_entity.pdbx_description
1 polymer ?
#
loop_
_entity_poly.entity_id
_entity_poly.type
_entity_poly.pdbx_seq_one_letter_code
_entity_poly.pdbx_strand_id
1 'polypeptide(L)'
;MGIVVLWAEQDHKKRAEELAKTYDAQTFDITSTQPVAVPGAETLVFWGHGDAYKFCSMDADGFLDTVVAWRKQNRKVRNVEMISCNLRHRMGTQPDSYTMKVLSKLKRKHADIRLKALPLAYSRMGVACENSILKWQPASKTWAYVGTPGKSDAYMWAVCKMLEDQMPPRGTHDGYVRAHGRLVNLRFAETHKFGRDDLGSIVMEPCMPNHMLCVANNAYFRTGSIGTLRSALVDLK
;
A
#
# COMPACT_ATOMS: atom_id res chain seq x y z
N MET A 1 9.41 -13.49 15.51
CA MET A 1 8.11 -13.80 14.89
C MET A 1 8.36 -14.23 13.46
N GLY A 2 8.22 -15.53 13.14
CA GLY A 2 8.43 -16.03 11.79
C GLY A 2 7.31 -15.56 10.86
N ILE A 3 7.65 -15.22 9.62
CA ILE A 3 6.69 -14.78 8.60
C ILE A 3 6.82 -15.61 7.32
N VAL A 4 5.75 -15.64 6.54
CA VAL A 4 5.73 -16.17 5.16
C VAL A 4 5.24 -15.07 4.24
N VAL A 5 5.99 -14.77 3.18
CA VAL A 5 5.63 -13.74 2.20
C VAL A 5 5.01 -14.39 0.96
N LEU A 6 3.72 -14.18 0.82
CA LEU A 6 2.88 -14.72 -0.24
C LEU A 6 2.64 -13.62 -1.28
N TRP A 7 2.79 -13.93 -2.56
CA TRP A 7 2.51 -12.96 -3.63
C TRP A 7 1.70 -13.57 -4.75
N ALA A 8 0.99 -12.70 -5.46
CA ALA A 8 0.34 -12.99 -6.73
C ALA A 8 0.81 -11.94 -7.74
N GLU A 9 0.60 -12.23 -9.02
CA GLU A 9 0.98 -11.36 -10.14
C GLU A 9 2.52 -11.16 -10.30
N GLN A 10 3.04 -11.36 -11.52
CA GLN A 10 4.50 -11.40 -11.75
C GLN A 10 5.23 -10.09 -11.46
N ASP A 11 4.56 -8.95 -11.59
CA ASP A 11 5.15 -7.64 -11.31
C ASP A 11 5.35 -7.39 -9.80
N HIS A 12 4.78 -8.23 -8.94
CA HIS A 12 4.94 -8.18 -7.49
C HIS A 12 6.00 -9.15 -6.95
N LYS A 13 6.43 -10.14 -7.74
CA LYS A 13 7.47 -11.11 -7.36
C LYS A 13 8.71 -10.46 -6.75
N LYS A 14 9.33 -9.51 -7.45
CA LYS A 14 10.55 -8.84 -6.99
C LYS A 14 10.35 -8.07 -5.68
N ARG A 15 9.15 -7.51 -5.48
CA ARG A 15 8.79 -6.78 -4.24
C ARG A 15 8.70 -7.74 -3.06
N ALA A 16 8.03 -8.87 -3.29
CA ALA A 16 7.84 -9.93 -2.31
C ALA A 16 9.17 -10.59 -1.93
N GLU A 17 10.03 -10.90 -2.91
CA GLU A 17 11.38 -11.43 -2.68
C GLU A 17 12.24 -10.47 -1.85
N GLU A 18 12.22 -9.17 -2.15
CA GLU A 18 12.97 -8.18 -1.38
C GLU A 18 12.42 -8.00 0.04
N LEU A 19 11.10 -8.03 0.22
CA LEU A 19 10.48 -8.04 1.54
C LEU A 19 10.87 -9.29 2.33
N ALA A 20 10.80 -10.45 1.70
CA ALA A 20 11.13 -11.73 2.33
C ALA A 20 12.60 -11.75 2.78
N LYS A 21 13.51 -11.31 1.91
CA LYS A 21 14.93 -11.14 2.25
C LYS A 21 15.15 -10.20 3.44
N THR A 22 14.39 -9.12 3.53
CA THR A 22 14.52 -8.13 4.63
C THR A 22 14.14 -8.71 5.99
N TYR A 23 13.26 -9.70 6.02
CA TYR A 23 12.76 -10.31 7.25
C TYR A 23 13.19 -11.77 7.44
N ASP A 24 14.19 -12.24 6.67
CA ASP A 24 14.66 -13.63 6.67
C ASP A 24 13.50 -14.64 6.56
N ALA A 25 12.65 -14.41 5.56
CA ALA A 25 11.42 -15.15 5.35
C ALA A 25 11.43 -15.95 4.04
N GLN A 26 10.62 -17.00 4.01
CA GLN A 26 10.32 -17.70 2.77
C GLN A 26 9.28 -16.93 1.96
N THR A 27 9.35 -17.04 0.63
CA THR A 27 8.37 -16.43 -0.27
C THR A 27 7.79 -17.42 -1.27
N PHE A 28 6.49 -17.28 -1.57
CA PHE A 28 5.76 -18.18 -2.45
C PHE A 28 4.78 -17.43 -3.35
N ASP A 29 4.67 -17.91 -4.59
CA ASP A 29 3.61 -17.53 -5.52
C ASP A 29 2.34 -18.32 -5.16
N ILE A 30 1.29 -17.62 -4.72
CA ILE A 30 0.04 -18.28 -4.30
C ILE A 30 -0.78 -18.82 -5.47
N THR A 31 -0.46 -18.45 -6.71
CA THR A 31 -1.16 -18.94 -7.91
C THR A 31 -0.65 -20.30 -8.39
N SER A 32 0.60 -20.62 -8.06
CA SER A 32 1.29 -21.83 -8.53
C SER A 32 1.78 -22.75 -7.41
N THR A 33 1.83 -22.27 -6.16
CA THR A 33 2.35 -23.02 -5.02
C THR A 33 1.21 -23.51 -4.13
N GLN A 34 1.18 -24.80 -3.84
CA GLN A 34 0.31 -25.36 -2.80
C GLN A 34 0.80 -24.94 -1.40
N PRO A 35 -0.09 -24.79 -0.40
CA PRO A 35 0.31 -24.45 0.96
C PRO A 35 1.28 -25.48 1.56
N VAL A 36 2.36 -24.98 2.16
CA VAL A 36 3.39 -25.79 2.83
C VAL A 36 3.63 -25.35 4.27
N ALA A 37 4.18 -26.25 5.08
CA ALA A 37 4.56 -25.93 6.46
C ALA A 37 5.89 -25.16 6.48
N VAL A 38 5.91 -24.03 7.18
CA VAL A 38 7.08 -23.19 7.40
C VAL A 38 7.34 -23.12 8.91
N PRO A 39 8.51 -23.61 9.39
CA PRO A 39 8.83 -23.60 10.81
C PRO A 39 8.71 -22.21 11.44
N GLY A 40 7.97 -22.11 12.55
CA GLY A 40 7.83 -20.87 13.30
C GLY A 40 6.97 -19.78 12.64
N ALA A 41 6.26 -20.07 11.55
CA ALA A 41 5.38 -19.11 10.90
C ALA A 41 4.22 -18.68 11.81
N GLU A 42 4.16 -17.37 12.09
CA GLU A 42 3.13 -16.71 12.92
C GLU A 42 2.34 -15.66 12.13
N THR A 43 2.88 -15.20 10.99
CA THR A 43 2.27 -14.19 10.13
C THR A 43 2.31 -14.63 8.66
N LEU A 44 1.19 -14.48 7.96
CA LEU A 44 1.14 -14.54 6.50
C LEU A 44 1.08 -13.11 5.95
N VAL A 45 2.01 -12.75 5.07
CA VAL A 45 2.06 -11.44 4.43
C VAL A 45 1.73 -11.61 2.97
N PHE A 46 0.59 -11.11 2.53
CA PHE A 46 0.15 -11.16 1.15
C PHE A 46 0.46 -9.85 0.45
N TRP A 47 1.07 -9.92 -0.73
CA TRP A 47 1.31 -8.78 -1.60
C TRP A 47 0.83 -9.08 -3.02
N GLY A 48 -0.19 -8.35 -3.47
CA GLY A 48 -0.78 -8.52 -4.81
C GLY A 48 -1.44 -7.24 -5.28
N HIS A 49 -2.02 -7.30 -6.47
CA HIS A 49 -2.96 -6.28 -6.93
C HIS A 49 -4.26 -6.32 -6.11
N GLY A 50 -4.93 -5.18 -6.03
CA GLY A 50 -6.17 -5.09 -5.28
C GLY A 50 -6.97 -3.84 -5.57
N ASP A 51 -8.28 -3.98 -5.37
CA ASP A 51 -9.29 -2.93 -5.50
C ASP A 51 -10.42 -3.17 -4.47
N ALA A 52 -11.57 -2.55 -4.68
CA ALA A 52 -12.73 -2.67 -3.78
C ALA A 52 -13.41 -4.07 -3.82
N TYR A 53 -13.06 -4.91 -4.78
CA TYR A 53 -13.73 -6.18 -5.12
C TYR A 53 -12.81 -7.39 -5.05
N LYS A 54 -11.53 -7.25 -5.42
CA LYS A 54 -10.56 -8.34 -5.49
C LYS A 54 -9.22 -7.98 -4.83
N PHE A 55 -8.53 -9.01 -4.37
CA PHE A 55 -7.14 -8.95 -3.92
C PHE A 55 -6.40 -10.21 -4.37
N CYS A 56 -5.20 -10.05 -4.93
CA CYS A 56 -4.45 -11.16 -5.53
C CYS A 56 -5.34 -11.96 -6.51
N SER A 57 -6.12 -11.24 -7.32
CA SER A 57 -7.12 -11.80 -8.25
C SER A 57 -8.27 -12.62 -7.62
N MET A 58 -8.40 -12.65 -6.29
CA MET A 58 -9.44 -13.38 -5.55
C MET A 58 -10.49 -12.45 -4.96
N ASP A 59 -11.73 -12.91 -4.87
CA ASP A 59 -12.73 -12.28 -4.01
C ASP A 59 -12.45 -12.57 -2.52
N ALA A 60 -13.28 -12.05 -1.62
CA ALA A 60 -13.07 -12.18 -0.18
C ALA A 60 -13.18 -13.63 0.33
N ASP A 61 -13.96 -14.50 -0.31
CA ASP A 61 -14.10 -15.90 0.08
C ASP A 61 -12.90 -16.71 -0.39
N GLY A 62 -12.51 -16.58 -1.66
CA GLY A 62 -11.32 -17.26 -2.20
C GLY A 62 -10.02 -16.85 -1.49
N PHE A 63 -9.89 -15.57 -1.11
CA PHE A 63 -8.76 -15.13 -0.29
C PHE A 63 -8.77 -15.77 1.10
N LEU A 64 -9.94 -15.85 1.75
CA LEU A 64 -10.06 -16.47 3.06
C LEU A 64 -9.75 -17.97 3.01
N ASP A 65 -10.22 -18.68 1.99
CA ASP A 65 -9.90 -20.09 1.77
C ASP A 65 -8.39 -20.29 1.64
N THR A 66 -7.71 -19.40 0.93
CA THR A 66 -6.24 -19.39 0.82
C THR A 66 -5.58 -19.18 2.18
N VAL A 67 -6.02 -18.18 2.96
CA VAL A 67 -5.51 -17.93 4.33
C VAL A 67 -5.68 -19.17 5.22
N VAL A 68 -6.85 -19.81 5.17
CA VAL A 68 -7.15 -21.00 5.97
C VAL A 68 -6.30 -22.19 5.54
N ALA A 69 -6.11 -22.40 4.24
CA ALA A 69 -5.29 -23.47 3.71
C ALA A 69 -3.81 -23.33 4.15
N TRP A 70 -3.25 -22.12 4.11
CA TRP A 70 -1.93 -21.83 4.63
C TRP A 70 -1.84 -21.96 6.16
N ARG A 71 -2.85 -21.49 6.90
CA ARG A 71 -2.92 -21.65 8.36
C ARG A 71 -2.99 -23.12 8.79
N LYS A 72 -3.65 -23.99 8.01
CA LYS A 72 -3.74 -25.44 8.30
C LYS A 72 -2.35 -26.08 8.38
N GLN A 73 -1.43 -25.66 7.51
CA GLN A 73 -0.02 -26.11 7.51
C GLN A 73 0.83 -25.35 8.54
N ASN A 74 0.41 -24.14 8.93
CA ASN A 74 1.14 -23.23 9.79
C ASN A 74 0.31 -22.87 11.03
N ARG A 75 0.09 -23.84 11.94
CA ARG A 75 -0.90 -23.74 13.04
C ARG A 75 -0.67 -22.58 14.03
N LYS A 76 0.54 -21.99 14.06
CA LYS A 76 0.89 -20.82 14.89
C LYS A 76 0.49 -19.48 14.25
N VAL A 77 0.07 -19.46 12.98
CA VAL A 77 -0.36 -18.23 12.30
C VAL A 77 -1.57 -17.62 13.02
N ARG A 78 -1.40 -16.36 13.44
CA ARG A 78 -2.43 -15.52 14.06
C ARG A 78 -2.52 -14.13 13.42
N ASN A 79 -1.64 -13.82 12.48
CA ASN A 79 -1.60 -12.52 11.82
C ASN A 79 -1.66 -12.72 10.30
N VAL A 80 -2.49 -11.91 9.65
CA VAL A 80 -2.55 -11.80 8.19
C VAL A 80 -2.34 -10.34 7.83
N GLU A 81 -1.38 -10.07 6.96
CA GLU A 81 -1.04 -8.74 6.47
C GLU A 81 -1.37 -8.65 4.98
N MET A 82 -2.13 -7.64 4.58
CA MET A 82 -2.53 -7.39 3.19
C MET A 82 -1.85 -6.12 2.67
N ILE A 83 -1.01 -6.27 1.65
CA ILE A 83 -0.25 -5.17 1.04
C ILE A 83 -0.71 -5.01 -0.41
N SER A 84 -1.42 -3.92 -0.69
CA SER A 84 -1.84 -3.55 -2.04
C SER A 84 -2.29 -2.09 -2.13
N CYS A 85 -2.30 -1.56 -3.35
CA CYS A 85 -3.02 -0.36 -3.70
C CYS A 85 -4.54 -0.55 -3.48
N ASN A 86 -5.28 0.54 -3.27
CA ASN A 86 -6.75 0.64 -3.31
C ASN A 86 -7.63 -0.34 -2.49
N LEU A 87 -7.09 -1.31 -1.75
CA LEU A 87 -7.91 -2.30 -1.01
C LEU A 87 -8.87 -1.68 0.01
N ARG A 88 -8.51 -0.50 0.51
CA ARG A 88 -9.28 0.28 1.48
C ARG A 88 -9.87 1.55 0.87
N HIS A 89 -9.77 1.72 -0.44
CA HIS A 89 -10.15 2.94 -1.16
C HIS A 89 -11.16 2.57 -2.27
N ARG A 90 -11.58 3.56 -3.08
CA ARG A 90 -12.60 3.41 -4.14
C ARG A 90 -13.90 2.77 -3.66
N MET A 91 -14.30 3.11 -2.45
CA MET A 91 -15.50 2.59 -1.79
C MET A 91 -16.54 3.70 -1.66
N GLY A 92 -17.82 3.39 -1.89
CA GLY A 92 -18.90 4.33 -1.60
C GLY A 92 -18.95 4.66 -0.10
N THR A 93 -18.83 3.64 0.76
CA THR A 93 -18.74 3.78 2.21
C THR A 93 -17.65 2.86 2.80
N GLN A 94 -17.07 3.23 3.95
CA GLN A 94 -15.98 2.48 4.62
C GLN A 94 -16.27 0.97 4.89
N PRO A 95 -17.49 0.58 5.26
CA PRO A 95 -17.88 -0.83 5.40
C PRO A 95 -17.74 -1.67 4.11
N ASP A 96 -17.71 -1.03 2.94
CA ASP A 96 -17.72 -1.73 1.64
C ASP A 96 -16.32 -2.10 1.12
N SER A 97 -15.23 -1.80 1.84
CA SER A 97 -13.88 -2.17 1.37
C SER A 97 -13.73 -3.67 1.33
N TYR A 98 -12.87 -4.10 0.41
CA TYR A 98 -12.41 -5.48 0.38
C TYR A 98 -11.89 -5.94 1.74
N THR A 99 -11.07 -5.12 2.41
CA THR A 99 -10.54 -5.46 3.74
C THR A 99 -11.62 -5.63 4.82
N MET A 100 -12.68 -4.81 4.79
CA MET A 100 -13.76 -4.91 5.78
C MET A 100 -14.68 -6.12 5.49
N LYS A 101 -14.87 -6.48 4.21
CA LYS A 101 -15.54 -7.74 3.81
C LYS A 101 -14.78 -8.96 4.34
N VAL A 102 -13.45 -8.99 4.17
CA VAL A 102 -12.59 -10.06 4.70
C VAL A 102 -12.63 -10.07 6.24
N LEU A 103 -12.49 -8.91 6.90
CA LEU A 103 -12.54 -8.81 8.36
C LEU A 103 -13.86 -9.33 8.94
N SER A 104 -14.99 -8.96 8.34
CA SER A 104 -16.32 -9.43 8.76
C SER A 104 -16.43 -10.96 8.70
N LYS A 105 -15.91 -11.58 7.63
CA LYS A 105 -15.88 -13.04 7.48
C LYS A 105 -14.91 -13.70 8.47
N LEU A 106 -13.73 -13.13 8.67
CA LEU A 106 -12.74 -13.60 9.66
C LEU A 106 -13.33 -13.59 11.06
N LYS A 107 -13.98 -12.51 11.50
CA LYS A 107 -14.59 -12.42 12.84
C LYS A 107 -15.64 -13.49 13.12
N ARG A 108 -16.30 -14.03 12.09
CA ARG A 108 -17.32 -15.08 12.24
C ARG A 108 -16.74 -16.48 12.45
N LYS A 109 -15.63 -16.82 11.78
CA LYS A 109 -15.10 -18.21 11.74
C LYS A 109 -13.68 -18.35 12.28
N HIS A 110 -12.91 -17.27 12.31
CA HIS A 110 -11.48 -17.23 12.60
C HIS A 110 -11.12 -15.97 13.41
N ALA A 111 -11.90 -15.67 14.45
CA ALA A 111 -11.76 -14.45 15.25
C ALA A 111 -10.38 -14.31 15.95
N ASP A 112 -9.62 -15.40 16.02
CA ASP A 112 -8.25 -15.41 16.55
C ASP A 112 -7.20 -14.85 15.58
N ILE A 113 -7.56 -14.62 14.32
CA ILE A 113 -6.68 -14.03 13.30
C ILE A 113 -6.81 -12.49 13.34
N ARG A 114 -5.68 -11.81 13.53
CA ARG A 114 -5.56 -10.36 13.35
C ARG A 114 -5.31 -10.04 11.89
N LEU A 115 -6.09 -9.11 11.34
CA LEU A 115 -5.93 -8.63 9.98
C LEU A 115 -5.30 -7.23 9.99
N LYS A 116 -4.23 -7.06 9.23
CA LYS A 116 -3.54 -5.78 9.03
C LYS A 116 -3.54 -5.41 7.56
N ALA A 117 -3.64 -4.12 7.27
CA ALA A 117 -3.50 -3.60 5.91
C ALA A 117 -2.88 -2.20 5.93
N LEU A 118 -2.56 -1.65 4.76
CA LEU A 118 -2.17 -0.24 4.65
C LEU A 118 -3.25 0.67 5.25
N PRO A 119 -2.90 1.86 5.77
CA PRO A 119 -3.85 2.74 6.41
C PRO A 119 -4.89 3.26 5.42
N LEU A 120 -6.09 3.57 5.91
CA LEU A 120 -6.99 4.41 5.14
C LEU A 120 -6.37 5.81 5.07
N ALA A 121 -6.10 6.26 3.86
CA ALA A 121 -5.46 7.55 3.62
C ALA A 121 -6.51 8.67 3.76
N TYR A 122 -6.18 9.68 4.56
CA TYR A 122 -6.95 10.92 4.68
C TYR A 122 -6.02 12.08 4.34
N SER A 123 -6.54 13.05 3.59
CA SER A 123 -5.87 14.34 3.41
C SER A 123 -5.73 15.07 4.76
N ARG A 124 -4.86 16.07 4.87
CA ARG A 124 -4.74 16.85 6.13
C ARG A 124 -6.01 17.63 6.46
N MET A 125 -6.87 17.87 5.49
CA MET A 125 -8.21 18.44 5.70
C MET A 125 -9.24 17.43 6.22
N GLY A 126 -8.84 16.18 6.50
CA GLY A 126 -9.76 15.14 7.00
C GLY A 126 -10.65 14.51 5.93
N VAL A 127 -10.46 14.85 4.66
CA VAL A 127 -11.19 14.23 3.55
C VAL A 127 -10.58 12.87 3.24
N ALA A 128 -11.41 11.82 3.21
CA ALA A 128 -11.00 10.48 2.84
C ALA A 128 -10.47 10.45 1.40
N CYS A 129 -9.34 9.79 1.18
CA CYS A 129 -8.83 9.57 -0.17
C CYS A 129 -9.67 8.48 -0.84
N GLU A 130 -10.01 8.69 -2.11
CA GLU A 130 -10.71 7.67 -2.91
C GLU A 130 -9.75 6.82 -3.72
N ASN A 131 -8.53 7.32 -3.98
CA ASN A 131 -7.49 6.60 -4.72
C ASN A 131 -6.25 6.48 -3.84
N SER A 132 -5.57 5.33 -3.91
CA SER A 132 -4.25 5.14 -3.34
C SER A 132 -3.36 4.20 -4.15
N ILE A 133 -2.06 4.46 -4.11
CA ILE A 133 -1.02 3.65 -4.76
C ILE A 133 0.15 3.42 -3.82
N LEU A 134 0.65 2.19 -3.82
CA LEU A 134 1.92 1.81 -3.20
C LEU A 134 2.99 1.65 -4.30
N LYS A 135 3.81 2.68 -4.44
CA LYS A 135 4.97 2.68 -5.31
C LYS A 135 6.17 2.07 -4.59
N TRP A 136 6.98 1.31 -5.31
CA TRP A 136 8.22 0.73 -4.83
C TRP A 136 9.36 1.10 -5.78
N GLN A 137 10.51 1.44 -5.23
CA GLN A 137 11.73 1.72 -5.98
C GLN A 137 12.77 0.63 -5.67
N PRO A 138 13.07 -0.28 -6.63
CA PRO A 138 13.98 -1.41 -6.39
C PRO A 138 15.40 -0.99 -6.01
N ALA A 139 15.98 -0.01 -6.71
CA ALA A 139 17.39 0.37 -6.54
C ALA A 139 17.72 0.85 -5.12
N SER A 140 16.79 1.58 -4.49
CA SER A 140 16.94 2.14 -3.14
C SER A 140 16.18 1.34 -2.08
N LYS A 141 15.40 0.33 -2.48
CA LYS A 141 14.54 -0.49 -1.61
C LYS A 141 13.60 0.36 -0.75
N THR A 142 13.05 1.43 -1.33
CA THR A 142 12.12 2.33 -0.66
C THR A 142 10.73 2.23 -1.25
N TRP A 143 9.72 2.66 -0.50
CA TRP A 143 8.34 2.74 -0.96
C TRP A 143 7.76 4.14 -0.72
N ALA A 144 6.72 4.47 -1.50
CA ALA A 144 5.84 5.60 -1.29
C ALA A 144 4.39 5.12 -1.34
N TYR A 145 3.63 5.40 -0.30
CA TYR A 145 2.19 5.19 -0.27
C TYR A 145 1.51 6.55 -0.42
N VAL A 146 0.81 6.75 -1.52
CA VAL A 146 0.20 8.02 -1.91
C VAL A 146 -1.30 7.83 -2.01
N GLY A 147 -2.09 8.78 -1.50
CA GLY A 147 -3.53 8.83 -1.71
C GLY A 147 -4.03 10.25 -1.95
N THR A 148 -5.09 10.37 -2.75
CA THR A 148 -5.74 11.65 -3.04
C THR A 148 -7.27 11.53 -2.96
N PRO A 149 -7.97 12.60 -2.56
CA PRO A 149 -9.42 12.66 -2.62
C PRO A 149 -9.90 12.71 -4.07
N GLY A 150 -11.18 12.39 -4.26
CA GLY A 150 -11.84 12.42 -5.57
C GLY A 150 -11.59 11.18 -6.42
N LYS A 151 -12.53 10.92 -7.32
CA LYS A 151 -12.57 9.73 -8.19
C LYS A 151 -11.40 9.63 -9.17
N SER A 152 -10.83 10.76 -9.58
CA SER A 152 -9.72 10.80 -10.53
C SER A 152 -8.40 10.39 -9.88
N ASP A 153 -7.72 9.41 -10.46
CA ASP A 153 -6.37 9.00 -10.05
C ASP A 153 -5.27 9.94 -10.57
N ALA A 154 -5.61 10.92 -11.42
CA ALA A 154 -4.65 11.86 -11.99
C ALA A 154 -3.92 12.68 -10.90
N TYR A 155 -4.61 13.05 -9.81
CA TYR A 155 -3.99 13.74 -8.68
C TYR A 155 -2.97 12.85 -7.95
N MET A 156 -3.31 11.58 -7.73
CA MET A 156 -2.42 10.58 -7.13
C MET A 156 -1.17 10.37 -7.99
N TRP A 157 -1.33 10.27 -9.32
CA TRP A 157 -0.22 10.15 -10.25
C TRP A 157 0.63 11.43 -10.32
N ALA A 158 0.04 12.61 -10.22
CA ALA A 158 0.78 13.87 -10.14
C ALA A 158 1.67 13.93 -8.88
N VAL A 159 1.17 13.46 -7.73
CA VAL A 159 1.98 13.35 -6.50
C VAL A 159 3.10 12.32 -6.66
N CYS A 160 2.84 11.19 -7.32
CA CYS A 160 3.88 10.20 -7.63
C CYS A 160 4.97 10.80 -8.52
N LYS A 161 4.59 11.51 -9.59
CA LYS A 161 5.50 12.21 -10.48
C LYS A 161 6.34 13.24 -9.74
N MET A 162 5.73 14.06 -8.87
CA MET A 162 6.42 15.01 -8.01
C MET A 162 7.50 14.34 -7.15
N LEU A 163 7.22 13.18 -6.55
CA LEU A 163 8.22 12.41 -5.80
C LEU A 163 9.33 11.86 -6.73
N GLU A 164 8.96 11.36 -7.90
CA GLU A 164 9.89 10.78 -8.88
C GLU A 164 10.81 11.80 -9.52
N ASP A 165 10.37 13.03 -9.71
CA ASP A 165 11.18 14.12 -10.25
C ASP A 165 12.27 14.56 -9.25
N GLN A 166 12.16 14.20 -7.97
CA GLN A 166 13.20 14.40 -6.96
C GLN A 166 14.21 13.24 -6.86
N MET A 167 14.05 12.22 -7.70
CA MET A 167 14.96 11.07 -7.79
C MET A 167 15.78 11.07 -9.11
N PRO A 168 16.42 12.18 -9.56
CA PRO A 168 17.16 12.19 -10.83
C PRO A 168 18.57 11.59 -10.68
N PRO A 169 19.03 10.75 -11.64
CA PRO A 169 18.24 10.16 -12.73
C PRO A 169 17.24 9.12 -12.21
N ARG A 170 16.05 9.05 -12.82
CA ARG A 170 15.02 8.05 -12.46
C ARG A 170 15.64 6.65 -12.47
N GLY A 171 15.63 5.97 -11.32
CA GLY A 171 16.26 4.64 -11.17
C GLY A 171 17.63 4.64 -10.49
N THR A 172 18.18 5.80 -10.13
CA THR A 172 19.40 5.91 -9.31
C THR A 172 19.09 6.02 -7.81
N HIS A 173 20.13 5.90 -6.99
CA HIS A 173 20.13 5.56 -5.56
C HIS A 173 19.31 6.47 -4.61
N ASP A 174 18.72 7.56 -5.10
CA ASP A 174 17.85 8.43 -4.32
C ASP A 174 16.45 7.81 -4.25
N GLY A 175 16.17 7.10 -3.16
CA GLY A 175 14.85 6.51 -2.91
C GLY A 175 13.78 7.48 -2.46
N TYR A 176 12.53 7.00 -2.37
CA TYR A 176 11.36 7.75 -1.92
C TYR A 176 11.54 8.47 -0.58
N VAL A 177 12.35 7.91 0.34
CA VAL A 177 12.67 8.57 1.63
C VAL A 177 13.44 9.88 1.41
N ARG A 178 14.47 9.88 0.55
CA ARG A 178 15.26 11.09 0.26
C ARG A 178 14.46 12.08 -0.57
N ALA A 179 13.72 11.60 -1.57
CA ALA A 179 12.82 12.42 -2.37
C ALA A 179 11.82 13.19 -1.50
N HIS A 180 11.16 12.49 -0.59
CA HIS A 180 10.25 13.11 0.36
C HIS A 180 10.96 14.13 1.28
N GLY A 181 12.14 13.80 1.81
CA GLY A 181 12.94 14.74 2.60
C GLY A 181 13.29 16.02 1.84
N ARG A 182 13.64 15.92 0.55
CA ARG A 182 13.88 17.10 -0.31
C ARG A 182 12.64 17.97 -0.46
N LEU A 183 11.48 17.38 -0.74
CA LEU A 183 10.22 18.13 -0.86
C LEU A 183 9.82 18.82 0.44
N VAL A 184 10.06 18.19 1.59
CA VAL A 184 9.82 18.80 2.90
C VAL A 184 10.73 20.01 3.12
N ASN A 185 12.03 19.89 2.83
CA ASN A 185 12.99 21.00 2.96
C ASN A 185 12.64 22.19 2.06
N LEU A 186 12.10 21.91 0.86
CA LEU A 186 11.63 22.93 -0.07
C LEU A 186 10.23 23.47 0.26
N ARG A 187 9.55 22.91 1.27
CA ARG A 187 8.14 23.17 1.59
C ARG A 187 7.23 23.03 0.35
N PHE A 188 7.56 22.12 -0.55
CA PHE A 188 6.94 22.05 -1.88
C PHE A 188 5.43 21.83 -1.76
N ALA A 189 5.00 20.85 -0.95
CA ALA A 189 3.59 20.54 -0.78
C ALA A 189 2.79 21.68 -0.11
N GLU A 190 3.45 22.58 0.62
CA GLU A 190 2.82 23.74 1.28
C GLU A 190 2.71 24.96 0.35
N THR A 191 3.49 24.97 -0.72
CA THR A 191 3.66 26.10 -1.65
C THR A 191 3.25 25.75 -3.07
N HIS A 192 2.72 24.54 -3.30
CA HIS A 192 2.15 24.14 -4.58
C HIS A 192 0.74 23.56 -4.41
N LYS A 193 -0.14 23.85 -5.37
CA LYS A 193 -1.49 23.28 -5.50
C LYS A 193 -1.57 22.45 -6.78
N PHE A 194 -2.61 21.62 -6.87
CA PHE A 194 -2.96 20.98 -8.13
C PHE A 194 -3.54 22.02 -9.10
N GLY A 195 -3.03 22.02 -10.33
CA GLY A 195 -3.44 22.86 -11.43
C GLY A 195 -3.74 22.06 -12.69
N ARG A 196 -3.92 22.75 -13.82
CA ARG A 196 -4.08 22.13 -15.14
C ARG A 196 -3.27 22.90 -16.17
N ASP A 197 -2.54 22.18 -17.02
CA ASP A 197 -1.91 22.78 -18.20
C ASP A 197 -2.93 23.01 -19.33
N ASP A 198 -2.47 23.61 -20.44
CA ASP A 198 -3.30 23.90 -21.62
C ASP A 198 -3.88 22.64 -22.29
N LEU A 199 -3.29 21.47 -22.00
CA LEU A 199 -3.76 20.16 -22.47
C LEU A 199 -4.72 19.49 -21.48
N GLY A 200 -5.02 20.16 -20.36
CA GLY A 200 -5.90 19.67 -19.30
C GLY A 200 -5.25 18.65 -18.36
N SER A 201 -3.94 18.39 -18.48
CA SER A 201 -3.20 17.47 -17.62
C SER A 201 -3.01 18.06 -16.24
N ILE A 202 -3.04 17.22 -15.19
CA ILE A 202 -2.80 17.69 -13.82
C ILE A 202 -1.32 18.05 -13.64
N VAL A 203 -1.07 19.29 -13.24
CA VAL A 203 0.26 19.84 -12.94
C VAL A 203 0.30 20.38 -11.50
N MET A 204 1.51 20.72 -11.04
CA MET A 204 1.72 21.38 -9.75
C MET A 204 2.04 22.86 -10.00
N GLU A 205 1.23 23.76 -9.50
CA GLU A 205 1.39 25.21 -9.66
C GLU A 205 1.74 25.86 -8.31
N PRO A 206 2.57 26.90 -8.27
CA PRO A 206 2.79 27.67 -7.05
C PRO A 206 1.48 28.18 -6.43
N CYS A 207 1.37 28.07 -5.11
CA CYS A 207 0.31 28.63 -4.26
C CYS A 207 0.94 29.43 -3.11
N MET A 208 0.18 30.36 -2.53
CA MET A 208 0.57 30.96 -1.25
C MET A 208 0.70 29.87 -0.18
N PRO A 209 1.69 29.96 0.73
CA PRO A 209 1.82 29.03 1.83
C PRO A 209 0.50 28.88 2.61
N ASN A 210 0.17 27.65 2.99
CA ASN A 210 -1.07 27.31 3.71
C ASN A 210 -2.38 27.56 2.94
N HIS A 211 -2.33 27.82 1.63
CA HIS A 211 -3.55 27.92 0.85
C HIS A 211 -4.32 26.59 0.88
N MET A 212 -5.65 26.67 0.98
CA MET A 212 -6.52 25.51 1.22
C MET A 212 -6.36 24.41 0.15
N LEU A 213 -6.07 24.81 -1.09
CA LEU A 213 -5.86 23.90 -2.23
C LEU A 213 -4.42 23.36 -2.37
N CYS A 214 -3.49 23.73 -1.49
CA CYS A 214 -2.12 23.23 -1.61
C CYS A 214 -2.08 21.70 -1.41
N VAL A 215 -1.08 21.05 -1.99
CA VAL A 215 -0.92 19.58 -2.01
C VAL A 215 -0.87 19.00 -0.60
N ALA A 216 -0.21 19.69 0.34
CA ALA A 216 -0.14 19.26 1.74
C ALA A 216 -1.52 19.08 2.37
N ASN A 217 -2.52 19.87 1.94
CA ASN A 217 -3.88 19.83 2.44
C ASN A 217 -4.75 18.79 1.71
N ASN A 218 -4.39 18.44 0.47
CA ASN A 218 -5.23 17.66 -0.44
C ASN A 218 -4.61 16.33 -0.89
N ALA A 219 -3.49 15.92 -0.29
CA ALA A 219 -2.88 14.62 -0.56
C ALA A 219 -2.40 13.99 0.75
N TYR A 220 -2.43 12.67 0.77
CA TYR A 220 -1.74 11.85 1.75
C TYR A 220 -0.52 11.25 1.06
N PHE A 221 0.65 11.34 1.67
CA PHE A 221 1.78 10.52 1.25
C PHE A 221 2.67 10.18 2.42
N ARG A 222 3.10 8.92 2.44
CA ARG A 222 4.06 8.37 3.41
C ARG A 222 5.13 7.62 2.65
N THR A 223 6.37 7.68 3.13
CA THR A 223 7.50 6.98 2.53
C THR A 223 8.24 6.17 3.59
N GLY A 224 8.98 5.16 3.14
CA GLY A 224 9.82 4.36 4.04
C GLY A 224 10.78 3.45 3.27
N SER A 225 11.63 2.73 4.01
CA SER A 225 12.38 1.61 3.47
C SER A 225 11.50 0.35 3.47
N ILE A 226 11.85 -0.64 2.66
CA ILE A 226 11.13 -1.92 2.61
C ILE A 226 11.00 -2.56 4.00
N GLY A 227 12.02 -2.43 4.85
CA GLY A 227 12.03 -2.91 6.23
C GLY A 227 11.12 -2.15 7.21
N THR A 228 10.58 -0.99 6.82
CA THR A 228 9.57 -0.25 7.60
C THR A 228 8.16 -0.40 7.04
N LEU A 229 7.97 -1.13 5.93
CA LEU A 229 6.66 -1.24 5.28
C LEU A 229 5.62 -1.90 6.19
N ARG A 230 5.98 -3.01 6.84
CA ARG A 230 5.05 -3.75 7.72
C ARG A 230 4.64 -2.92 8.94
N SER A 231 5.56 -2.10 9.46
CA SER A 231 5.27 -1.14 10.54
C SER A 231 4.34 0.01 10.11
N ALA A 232 4.13 0.20 8.81
CA ALA A 232 3.15 1.15 8.30
C ALA A 232 1.73 0.57 8.21
N LEU A 233 1.58 -0.76 8.31
CA LEU A 233 0.27 -1.40 8.34
C LEU A 233 -0.43 -1.13 9.67
N VAL A 234 -1.76 -1.06 9.61
CA VAL A 234 -2.62 -0.84 10.78
C VAL A 234 -3.47 -2.07 11.03
N ASP A 235 -3.68 -2.39 12.30
CA ASP A 235 -4.66 -3.42 12.71
C ASP A 235 -6.07 -2.97 12.34
N LEU A 236 -6.82 -3.86 11.70
CA LEU A 236 -8.21 -3.62 11.34
C LEU A 236 -9.11 -4.06 12.50
N LYS A 237 -10.06 -3.19 12.86
CA LYS A 237 -10.97 -3.38 14.00
C LYS A 237 -12.41 -3.41 13.54
#